data_AF-A0AAD1G3R6-F1
#
_entry.id   AF-A0AAD1G3R6-F1
#
_cell.length_a   1.000
_cell.length_b   1.000
_cell.length_c   1.000
_cell.angle_alpha   90.00
_cell.angle_beta   90.00
_cell.angle_gamma   90.00
#
_symmetry.space_group_name_H-M   'P 1'
#
loop_
_entity.id
_entity.type
_entity.pdbx_description
1 polymer ?
#
loop_
_entity_poly.entity_id
_entity_poly.type
_entity_poly.pdbx_seq_one_letter_code
_entity_poly.pdbx_strand_id
1 'polypeptide(L)'
;MLTLGHLFGVPFIFFWSFKEKYRHSLKARFFLKDNFLKSEPVFWFHACSYGEVKSLEPIIQALKEPILISVTTNTGFELAAQTYQHSKHIEVRYLPFETLLFAWKKT
;
A
#
# COMPACT_ATOMS: atom_id res chain seq x y z
N MET A 1 -2.04 13.89 -21.09
CA MET A 1 -1.49 12.57 -21.47
C MET A 1 -1.76 11.51 -20.40
N LEU A 2 -1.26 11.67 -19.16
CA LEU A 2 -1.52 10.73 -18.05
C LEU A 2 -3.01 10.53 -17.69
N THR A 3 -3.82 11.58 -17.80
CA THR A 3 -5.27 11.55 -17.49
C THR A 3 -6.10 10.74 -18.49
N LEU A 4 -5.77 10.78 -19.79
CA LEU A 4 -6.47 9.98 -20.81
C LEU A 4 -6.12 8.50 -20.71
N GLY A 5 -4.86 8.15 -20.47
CA GLY A 5 -4.43 6.76 -20.27
C GLY A 5 -5.12 6.11 -19.07
N HIS A 6 -5.33 6.86 -18.00
CA HIS A 6 -6.09 6.38 -16.85
C HIS A 6 -7.56 6.11 -17.20
N LEU A 7 -8.21 6.99 -17.98
CA LEU A 7 -9.62 6.83 -18.36
C LEU A 7 -9.88 5.57 -19.18
N PHE A 8 -9.00 5.25 -20.15
CA PHE A 8 -9.12 4.03 -20.95
C PHE A 8 -8.63 2.77 -20.20
N GLY A 9 -7.71 2.91 -19.25
CA GLY A 9 -7.23 1.81 -18.41
C GLY A 9 -8.21 1.40 -17.31
N VAL A 10 -9.06 2.31 -16.83
CA VAL A 10 -10.05 2.07 -15.77
C VAL A 10 -10.97 0.86 -16.05
N PRO A 11 -11.60 0.69 -17.23
CA PRO A 11 -12.44 -0.49 -17.48
C PRO A 11 -11.66 -1.80 -17.44
N PHE A 12 -10.40 -1.79 -17.90
CA PHE A 12 -9.53 -2.97 -17.83
C PHE A 12 -9.09 -3.29 -16.39
N ILE A 13 -8.69 -2.28 -15.62
CA ILE A 13 -8.35 -2.39 -14.20
C ILE A 13 -9.55 -2.85 -13.38
N PHE A 14 -10.74 -2.30 -13.68
CA PHE A 14 -11.99 -2.70 -13.05
C PHE A 14 -12.29 -4.18 -13.29
N PHE A 15 -12.17 -4.65 -14.54
CA PHE A 15 -12.35 -6.06 -14.87
C PHE A 15 -11.33 -6.96 -14.15
N TRP A 16 -10.07 -6.55 -14.09
CA TRP A 16 -9.02 -7.30 -13.39
C TRP A 16 -9.16 -7.26 -11.86
N SER A 17 -9.84 -6.25 -11.30
CA SER A 17 -10.13 -6.17 -9.86
C SER A 17 -11.06 -7.27 -9.35
N PHE A 18 -11.71 -8.03 -10.24
CA PHE A 18 -12.49 -9.21 -9.88
C PHE A 18 -11.65 -10.49 -9.79
N LYS A 19 -10.45 -10.52 -10.40
CA LYS A 19 -9.55 -11.66 -10.26
C LYS A 19 -8.98 -11.70 -8.85
N GLU A 20 -9.07 -12.86 -8.22
CA GLU A 20 -8.71 -13.11 -6.82
C GLU A 20 -7.32 -12.57 -6.46
N LYS A 21 -6.33 -12.84 -7.31
CA LYS A 21 -4.95 -12.35 -7.19
C LYS A 21 -4.79 -10.82 -7.10
N TYR A 22 -5.69 -10.07 -7.73
CA TYR A 22 -5.58 -8.62 -7.88
C TYR A 22 -6.67 -7.85 -7.13
N ARG A 23 -7.65 -8.57 -6.56
CA ARG A 23 -8.85 -7.97 -5.99
C ARG A 23 -8.55 -7.00 -4.85
N HIS A 24 -7.64 -7.35 -3.96
CA HIS A 24 -7.29 -6.52 -2.80
C HIS A 24 -6.37 -5.37 -3.19
N SER A 25 -5.28 -5.67 -3.93
CA SER A 25 -4.32 -4.66 -4.36
C SER A 25 -4.93 -3.63 -5.30
N LEU A 26 -5.71 -4.00 -6.32
CA LEU A 26 -6.30 -3.03 -7.24
C LEU A 26 -7.36 -2.16 -6.56
N LYS A 27 -8.19 -2.72 -5.66
CA LYS A 27 -9.21 -1.95 -4.95
C LYS A 27 -8.60 -0.94 -3.98
N ALA A 28 -7.57 -1.34 -3.24
CA ALA A 28 -6.86 -0.43 -2.34
C ALA A 28 -6.09 0.66 -3.11
N ARG A 29 -5.44 0.30 -4.22
CA ARG A 29 -4.57 1.22 -4.97
C ARG A 29 -5.32 2.21 -5.86
N PHE A 30 -6.39 1.78 -6.53
CA PHE A 30 -7.13 2.61 -7.50
C PHE A 30 -8.46 3.15 -6.99
N PHE A 31 -8.97 2.63 -5.87
CA PHE A 31 -10.26 3.07 -5.30
C PHE A 31 -10.16 3.44 -3.81
N LEU A 32 -8.94 3.43 -3.22
CA LEU A 32 -8.69 3.71 -1.80
C LEU A 32 -9.53 2.87 -0.82
N LYS A 33 -10.11 1.76 -1.29
CA LYS A 33 -11.00 0.94 -0.48
C LYS A 33 -10.22 0.30 0.67
N ASP A 34 -10.70 0.52 1.89
CA ASP A 34 -10.10 0.02 3.14
C ASP A 34 -8.61 0.38 3.32
N ASN A 35 -8.16 1.45 2.65
CA ASN A 35 -6.74 1.80 2.55
C ASN A 35 -6.40 3.15 3.20
N PHE A 36 -7.29 3.73 4.01
CA PHE A 36 -7.02 4.96 4.75
C PHE A 36 -6.05 4.72 5.92
N LEU A 37 -5.30 5.76 6.26
CA LEU A 37 -4.39 5.78 7.40
C LEU A 37 -5.20 5.91 8.69
N LYS A 38 -4.82 5.19 9.75
CA LYS A 38 -5.47 5.35 11.07
C LYS A 38 -4.79 6.42 11.91
N SER A 39 -3.50 6.66 11.66
CA SER A 39 -2.67 7.64 12.35
C SER A 39 -1.69 8.29 11.37
N GLU A 40 -1.26 9.50 11.69
CA GLU A 40 -0.18 10.15 10.94
C GLU A 40 1.16 9.46 11.29
N PRO A 41 1.83 8.85 10.30
CA PRO A 41 3.10 8.18 10.54
C PRO A 41 4.23 9.20 10.69
N VAL A 42 5.17 8.93 11.61
CA VAL A 42 6.43 9.67 11.71
C VAL A 42 7.40 9.23 10.61
N PHE A 43 7.45 7.92 10.34
CA PHE A 43 8.25 7.35 9.26
C PHE A 43 7.39 6.67 8.22
N TRP A 44 7.69 6.91 6.95
CA TRP A 44 7.02 6.26 5.83
C TRP A 44 8.04 5.51 4.96
N PHE A 45 7.96 4.19 4.99
CA PHE A 45 8.74 3.30 4.13
C PHE A 45 7.89 2.79 2.97
N HIS A 46 8.49 2.73 1.79
CA HIS A 46 7.88 2.14 0.61
C HIS A 46 8.68 0.92 0.16
N ALA A 47 7.98 -0.17 -0.13
CA ALA A 47 8.56 -1.38 -0.70
C ALA A 47 7.74 -1.83 -1.92
N CYS A 48 8.37 -1.86 -3.07
CA CYS A 48 7.80 -2.28 -4.33
C CYS A 48 7.82 -3.81 -4.53
N SER A 49 8.54 -4.56 -3.69
CA SER A 49 8.66 -6.02 -3.80
C SER A 49 8.72 -6.74 -2.44
N TYR A 50 8.53 -8.06 -2.46
CA TYR A 50 8.70 -8.92 -1.28
C TYR A 50 10.10 -8.81 -0.67
N GLY A 51 11.14 -8.79 -1.52
CA GLY A 51 12.53 -8.70 -1.06
C GLY A 51 12.82 -7.40 -0.34
N GLU A 52 12.27 -6.28 -0.83
CA GLU A 52 12.43 -4.98 -0.18
C GLU A 52 11.76 -4.91 1.19
N VAL A 53 10.56 -5.49 1.35
CA VAL A 53 9.91 -5.60 2.67
C VAL A 53 10.83 -6.35 3.64
N LYS A 54 11.46 -7.44 3.19
CA LYS A 54 12.37 -8.23 4.02
C LYS A 54 13.64 -7.45 4.38
N SER A 55 14.21 -6.71 3.43
CA SER A 55 15.40 -5.87 3.66
C SER A 55 15.15 -4.73 4.65
N LEU A 56 13.90 -4.26 4.78
CA LEU A 56 13.53 -3.19 5.71
C LEU A 56 13.34 -3.67 7.16
N GLU A 57 13.13 -4.97 7.40
CA GLU A 57 12.91 -5.52 8.75
C GLU A 57 13.89 -5.04 9.83
N PRO A 58 15.22 -5.14 9.65
CA PRO A 58 16.16 -4.73 10.70
C PRO A 58 16.06 -3.23 11.04
N ILE A 59 15.72 -2.40 10.05
CA ILE A 59 15.57 -0.95 10.23
C ILE A 59 14.27 -0.68 11.00
N ILE A 60 13.16 -1.28 10.56
CA ILE A 60 11.85 -1.09 11.17
C ILE A 60 11.83 -1.57 12.63
N GLN A 61 12.49 -2.69 12.93
CA GLN A 61 12.57 -3.24 14.30
C GLN A 61 13.36 -2.35 15.27
N ALA A 62 14.25 -1.49 14.75
CA ALA A 62 15.01 -0.55 15.58
C ALA A 62 14.21 0.71 15.96
N LEU A 63 13.13 0.99 15.23
CA LEU A 63 12.29 2.17 15.41
C LEU A 63 11.08 1.85 16.30
N LYS A 64 10.58 2.85 17.03
CA LYS A 64 9.43 2.70 17.95
C LYS A 64 8.30 3.70 17.68
N GLU A 65 8.59 4.69 16.86
CA GLU A 65 7.67 5.73 16.43
C GLU A 65 6.59 5.15 15.50
N PRO A 66 5.46 5.85 15.29
CA PRO A 66 4.47 5.46 14.28
C PRO A 66 5.08 5.31 12.88
N ILE A 67 4.93 4.14 12.27
CA ILE A 67 5.51 3.79 10.97
C ILE A 67 4.40 3.38 10.00
N LEU A 68 4.46 3.92 8.78
CA LEU A 68 3.69 3.45 7.65
C LEU A 68 4.59 2.66 6.69
N ILE A 69 4.19 1.43 6.41
CA ILE A 69 4.80 0.59 5.36
C ILE A 69 3.82 0.52 4.20
N SER A 70 4.20 1.14 3.08
CA SER A 70 3.43 1.11 1.85
C SER A 70 3.98 0.09 0.87
N VAL A 71 3.10 -0.72 0.27
CA VAL A 71 3.50 -1.79 -0.65
C VAL A 71 2.72 -1.76 -1.96
N THR A 72 3.31 -2.24 -3.04
CA THR A 72 2.63 -2.33 -4.34
C THR A 72 2.08 -3.73 -4.64
N THR A 73 2.72 -4.78 -4.11
CA THR A 73 2.46 -6.19 -4.41
C THR A 73 1.67 -6.87 -3.32
N ASN A 74 0.87 -7.87 -3.70
CA ASN A 74 0.09 -8.66 -2.74
C ASN A 74 0.99 -9.45 -1.78
N THR A 75 2.04 -10.07 -2.31
CA THR A 75 3.02 -10.83 -1.50
C THR A 75 3.79 -9.93 -0.53
N GLY A 76 4.14 -8.71 -0.93
CA GLY A 76 4.74 -7.73 -0.03
C GLY A 76 3.77 -7.31 1.08
N PHE A 77 2.49 -7.13 0.77
CA PHE A 77 1.46 -6.82 1.76
C PHE A 77 1.27 -7.95 2.76
N GLU A 78 1.12 -9.19 2.30
CA GLU A 78 0.96 -10.36 3.16
C GLU A 78 2.17 -10.53 4.09
N LEU A 79 3.39 -10.43 3.55
CA LEU A 79 4.60 -10.49 4.35
C LEU A 79 4.61 -9.40 5.44
N ALA A 80 4.44 -8.13 5.06
CA ALA A 80 4.47 -7.03 6.02
C ALA A 80 3.34 -7.13 7.06
N ALA A 81 2.12 -7.47 6.63
CA ALA A 81 0.97 -7.61 7.52
C ALA A 81 1.17 -8.73 8.54
N GLN A 82 1.73 -9.87 8.12
CA GLN A 82 2.05 -10.99 9.02
C GLN A 82 3.21 -10.65 9.96
N THR A 83 4.32 -10.11 9.44
CA THR A 83 5.50 -9.75 10.23
C THR A 83 5.17 -8.73 11.32
N TYR A 84 4.30 -7.76 11.04
CA TYR A 84 4.00 -6.64 11.95
C TYR A 84 2.61 -6.70 12.58
N GLN A 85 1.90 -7.84 12.54
CA GLN A 85 0.53 -7.96 13.04
C GLN A 85 0.36 -7.57 14.53
N HIS A 86 1.41 -7.74 15.34
CA HIS A 86 1.41 -7.41 16.77
C HIS A 86 1.96 -6.02 17.09
N SER A 87 2.52 -5.32 16.09
CA SER A 87 3.10 -3.99 16.27
C SER A 87 2.02 -2.92 16.10
N LYS A 88 1.48 -2.44 17.23
CA LYS A 88 0.43 -1.41 17.24
C LYS A 88 0.82 -0.07 16.59
N HIS A 89 2.12 0.23 16.53
CA HIS A 89 2.66 1.46 15.96
C HIS A 89 2.97 1.34 14.45
N ILE A 90 2.75 0.16 13.84
CA ILE A 90 3.05 -0.08 12.43
C ILE A 90 1.76 -0.27 11.65
N GLU A 91 1.58 0.54 10.62
CA GLU A 91 0.49 0.40 9.67
C GLU A 91 1.02 -0.10 8.33
N VAL A 92 0.40 -1.16 7.80
CA VAL A 92 0.71 -1.68 6.46
C VAL A 92 -0.45 -1.32 5.52
N ARG A 93 -0.14 -0.69 4.38
CA ARG A 93 -1.12 -0.26 3.39
C ARG A 93 -0.61 -0.48 1.98
N TYR A 94 -1.51 -0.59 1.01
CA TYR A 94 -1.08 -0.53 -0.38
C TYR A 94 -0.77 0.93 -0.75
N LEU A 95 0.27 1.17 -1.54
CA LEU A 95 0.54 2.49 -2.07
C LEU A 95 -0.53 2.84 -3.13
N PRO A 96 -1.35 3.88 -2.92
CA PRO A 96 -2.30 4.33 -3.93
C PRO A 96 -1.62 4.65 -5.25
N PHE A 97 -2.39 4.58 -6.34
CA PHE A 97 -1.92 5.07 -7.61
C PHE A 97 -1.55 6.56 -7.50
N GLU A 98 -0.54 7.01 -8.24
CA GLU A 98 0.07 8.34 -8.06
C GLU A 98 -0.96 9.48 -8.14
N THR A 99 -1.96 9.34 -9.01
CA THR A 99 -3.05 10.32 -9.12
C THR A 99 -3.97 10.38 -7.90
N LEU A 100 -3.93 9.42 -6.99
CA LEU A 100 -4.74 9.38 -5.75
C LEU A 100 -3.91 9.71 -4.50
N LEU A 101 -2.59 9.81 -4.64
CA LEU A 101 -1.67 10.03 -3.52
C LEU A 101 -1.94 11.36 -2.80
N PHE A 102 -2.34 12.40 -3.55
CA PHE A 102 -2.67 13.71 -2.99
C PHE A 102 -3.87 13.66 -2.03
N ALA A 103 -4.86 12.81 -2.33
CA ALA A 103 -6.06 12.66 -1.51
C ALA A 103 -5.78 11.78 -0.29
N TRP A 104 -4.86 10.83 -0.44
CA TRP A 104 -4.52 9.88 0.62
C TRP A 104 -3.72 10.50 1.76
N LYS A 105 -2.82 11.44 1.45
CA LYS A 105 -1.97 12.11 2.47
C LYS A 105 -2.73 13.14 3.33
N LYS A 106 -3.97 13.48 2.97
CA LYS A 106 -4.70 14.64 3.50
C LYS A 106 -5.83 14.28 4.48
N THR A 107 -5.82 13.07 5.04
CA THR A 107 -6.86 12.63 5.98
C THR A 107 -6.34 12.63 7.40
#